data_AF-A0A7Y1Y5U3-F1
#
_entry.id   AF-A0A7Y1Y5U3-F1
#
_cell.length_a   1.000
_cell.length_b   1.000
_cell.length_c   1.000
_cell.angle_alpha   90.00
_cell.angle_beta   90.00
_cell.angle_gamma   90.00
#
_symmetry.space_group_name_H-M   'P 1'
#
loop_
_entity.id
_entity.type
_entity.pdbx_description
1 polymer ?
#
loop_
_entity_poly.entity_id
_entity_poly.type
_entity_poly.pdbx_seq_one_letter_code
_entity_poly.pdbx_strand_id
1 'polypeptide(L)'
;MMTPAIAEDEPRPWGRVVFEVPGEDENAVVNVEGTKDLAKVTVKWGKQQMEVPSAEFSEINDPRLSTAELLFGEGYYGKFKEGEEPVPHVLVEMEFGTRSEFGTFASVKFLFHGGKYQERIVLTPTGPNTWTEYRKSPGKSPVETGTTTKLPR
;
A
#
# COMPACT_ATOMS: atom_id res chain seq x y z
N MET A 1 -4.62 -36.92 -22.34
CA MET A 1 -4.18 -36.38 -21.03
C MET A 1 -4.97 -35.10 -20.81
N MET A 2 -5.86 -35.09 -19.82
CA MET A 2 -6.69 -33.92 -19.52
C MET A 2 -5.89 -32.99 -18.59
N THR A 3 -5.69 -31.76 -19.04
CA THR A 3 -5.21 -30.66 -18.19
C THR A 3 -6.27 -30.43 -17.10
N PRO A 4 -5.93 -30.40 -15.80
CA PRO A 4 -6.92 -30.01 -14.80
C PRO A 4 -7.27 -28.54 -15.03
N ALA A 5 -8.54 -28.30 -15.37
CA ALA A 5 -9.11 -26.97 -15.36
C ALA A 5 -9.03 -26.47 -13.91
N ILE A 6 -8.28 -25.39 -13.70
CA ILE A 6 -8.32 -24.66 -12.44
C ILE A 6 -9.74 -24.14 -12.32
N ALA A 7 -10.47 -24.58 -11.30
CA ALA A 7 -11.80 -24.07 -11.02
C ALA A 7 -11.72 -22.55 -10.80
N GLU A 8 -12.24 -21.79 -11.76
CA GLU A 8 -12.73 -20.43 -11.53
C GLU A 8 -13.95 -20.53 -10.61
N ASP A 9 -14.12 -19.57 -9.69
CA ASP A 9 -15.21 -19.45 -8.68
C ASP A 9 -15.07 -20.13 -7.31
N GLU A 10 -13.94 -19.94 -6.63
CA GLU A 10 -14.00 -19.72 -5.17
C GLU A 10 -13.36 -18.37 -4.81
N PRO A 11 -14.09 -17.46 -4.12
CA PRO A 11 -13.48 -16.24 -3.60
C PRO A 11 -12.40 -16.64 -2.60
N ARG A 12 -11.14 -16.58 -3.04
CA ARG A 12 -10.00 -16.83 -2.16
C ARG A 12 -10.13 -15.85 -0.99
N PRO A 13 -10.23 -16.33 0.26
CA PRO A 13 -10.40 -15.43 1.37
C PRO A 13 -9.19 -14.52 1.44
N TRP A 14 -9.46 -13.22 1.43
CA TRP A 14 -8.56 -12.11 1.72
C TRP A 14 -7.78 -12.27 3.05
N GLY A 15 -8.11 -13.30 3.85
CA GLY A 15 -7.47 -13.77 5.08
C GLY A 15 -6.00 -13.39 5.28
N ARG A 16 -5.18 -13.73 4.27
CA ARG A 16 -3.74 -13.44 4.28
C ARG A 16 -3.16 -13.45 2.87
N VAL A 17 -2.38 -12.43 2.54
CA VAL A 17 -1.64 -12.31 1.29
C VAL A 17 -0.16 -12.14 1.60
N VAL A 18 0.68 -13.01 1.05
CA VAL A 18 2.15 -12.94 1.17
C VAL A 18 2.75 -12.93 -0.23
N PHE A 19 3.67 -12.02 -0.50
CA PHE A 19 4.34 -11.92 -1.79
C PHE A 19 5.71 -11.24 -1.66
N GLU A 20 6.53 -11.45 -2.68
CA GLU A 20 7.85 -10.84 -2.79
C GLU A 20 7.81 -9.63 -3.71
N VAL A 21 8.46 -8.56 -3.30
CA VAL A 21 8.73 -7.36 -4.08
C VAL A 21 10.21 -7.45 -4.50
N PRO A 22 10.50 -7.66 -5.80
CA PRO A 22 11.87 -7.77 -6.29
C PRO A 22 12.65 -6.47 -6.05
N GLY A 23 13.87 -6.59 -5.54
CA GLY A 23 14.83 -5.49 -5.38
C GLY A 23 16.16 -5.81 -6.06
N GLU A 24 17.03 -4.81 -6.25
CA GLU A 24 18.34 -5.00 -6.88
C GLU A 24 19.28 -5.87 -6.01
N ASP A 25 19.28 -5.64 -4.69
CA ASP A 25 20.18 -6.32 -3.76
C ASP A 25 19.47 -7.36 -2.88
N GLU A 26 18.23 -7.09 -2.46
CA GLU A 26 17.45 -7.96 -1.58
C GLU A 26 15.95 -7.85 -1.87
N ASN A 27 15.26 -8.99 -1.92
CA ASN A 27 13.80 -9.04 -2.03
C ASN A 27 13.15 -8.57 -0.72
N ALA A 28 12.08 -7.79 -0.83
CA ALA A 28 11.20 -7.49 0.30
C ALA A 28 10.02 -8.47 0.29
N VAL A 29 9.66 -9.01 1.45
CA VAL A 29 8.46 -9.85 1.63
C VAL A 29 7.40 -9.03 2.32
N VAL A 30 6.26 -8.85 1.66
CA VAL A 30 5.10 -8.17 2.24
C VAL A 30 4.10 -9.21 2.67
N ASN A 31 3.62 -9.10 3.91
CA ASN A 31 2.57 -9.93 4.46
C ASN A 31 1.45 -9.03 4.99
N VAL A 32 0.26 -9.23 4.42
CA VAL A 32 -0.96 -8.52 4.80
C VAL A 32 -1.98 -9.52 5.30
N GLU A 33 -2.59 -9.23 6.45
CA GLU A 33 -3.55 -10.12 7.11
C GLU A 33 -4.81 -9.34 7.48
N GLY A 34 -5.97 -9.97 7.35
CA GLY A 34 -7.27 -9.37 7.67
C GLY A 34 -8.42 -10.34 7.43
N THR A 35 -9.60 -10.02 7.93
CA THR A 35 -10.82 -10.82 7.64
C THR A 35 -11.83 -9.97 6.90
N LYS A 36 -12.63 -9.21 7.62
CA LYS A 36 -13.42 -8.11 7.07
C LYS A 36 -12.59 -6.83 7.03
N ASP A 37 -11.80 -6.61 8.08
CA ASP A 37 -11.00 -5.40 8.25
C ASP A 37 -9.52 -5.74 8.16
N LEU A 38 -8.71 -4.74 7.81
CA LEU A 38 -7.25 -4.85 7.82
C LEU A 38 -6.76 -5.05 9.26
N ALA A 39 -6.04 -6.13 9.52
CA ALA A 39 -5.55 -6.45 10.86
C ALA A 39 -4.04 -6.27 11.00
N LYS A 40 -3.29 -6.51 9.92
CA LYS A 40 -1.83 -6.45 9.95
C LYS A 40 -1.24 -6.16 8.58
N VAL A 41 -0.22 -5.30 8.55
CA VAL A 41 0.67 -5.11 7.41
C VAL A 41 2.10 -5.19 7.94
N THR A 42 2.88 -6.12 7.39
CA THR A 42 4.29 -6.28 7.71
C THR A 42 5.12 -6.35 6.45
N VAL A 43 6.30 -5.73 6.51
CA VAL A 43 7.30 -5.76 5.44
C VAL A 43 8.59 -6.29 6.06
N LYS A 44 9.05 -7.43 5.56
CA LYS A 44 10.37 -7.96 5.87
C LYS A 44 11.31 -7.61 4.73
N TRP A 45 12.43 -6.99 5.03
CA TRP A 45 13.44 -6.69 4.04
C TRP A 45 14.82 -6.97 4.61
N GLY A 46 15.53 -7.90 3.98
CA GLY A 46 16.75 -8.48 4.54
C GLY A 46 16.51 -9.06 5.94
N LYS A 47 17.24 -8.53 6.92
CA LYS A 47 17.12 -8.89 8.34
C LYS A 47 16.13 -8.03 9.11
N GLN A 48 15.61 -6.96 8.51
CA GLN A 48 14.70 -6.04 9.17
C GLN A 48 13.24 -6.49 8.96
N GLN A 49 12.43 -6.34 9.99
CA GLN A 49 10.98 -6.51 9.91
C GLN A 49 10.31 -5.24 10.41
N MET A 50 9.42 -4.71 9.59
CA MET A 50 8.66 -3.50 9.83
C MET A 50 7.19 -3.85 9.94
N GLU A 51 6.51 -3.22 10.88
CA GLU A 51 5.08 -3.43 11.12
C GLU A 51 4.37 -2.08 11.17
N VAL A 52 3.20 -2.01 10.54
CA VAL A 52 2.32 -0.85 10.68
C VAL A 52 1.56 -0.95 12.01
N PRO A 53 1.54 0.10 12.84
CA PRO A 53 0.77 0.11 14.08
C PRO A 53 -0.73 -0.09 13.82
N SER A 54 -1.41 -0.85 14.68
CA SER A 54 -2.84 -1.14 14.52
C SER A 54 -3.75 0.08 14.49
N ALA A 55 -3.35 1.18 15.15
CA ALA A 55 -4.05 2.47 15.12
C ALA A 55 -4.10 3.10 13.71
N GLU A 56 -3.34 2.58 12.75
CA GLU A 56 -3.36 3.03 11.36
C GLU A 56 -4.39 2.29 10.50
N PHE A 57 -4.99 1.21 11.00
CA PHE A 57 -5.96 0.40 10.26
C PHE A 57 -7.41 0.84 10.42
N SER A 58 -7.66 1.85 11.28
CA SER A 58 -9.01 2.39 11.46
C SER A 58 -9.60 2.80 10.12
N GLU A 59 -10.86 2.44 9.89
CA GLU A 59 -11.66 2.83 8.71
C GLU A 59 -11.29 2.12 7.40
N ILE A 60 -10.36 1.15 7.43
CA ILE A 60 -9.95 0.36 6.26
C ILE A 60 -10.68 -0.99 6.28
N ASN A 61 -11.89 -0.97 5.73
CA ASN A 61 -12.78 -2.13 5.64
C ASN A 61 -12.74 -2.75 4.24
N ASP A 62 -12.91 -4.07 4.16
CA ASP A 62 -12.87 -4.87 2.93
C ASP A 62 -11.66 -4.56 2.01
N PRO A 63 -10.43 -4.52 2.56
CA PRO A 63 -9.26 -4.16 1.78
C PRO A 63 -8.88 -5.23 0.74
N ARG A 64 -8.27 -4.76 -0.34
CA ARG A 64 -7.78 -5.56 -1.48
C ARG A 64 -6.42 -5.03 -1.86
N LEU A 65 -5.41 -5.88 -1.81
CA LEU A 65 -4.07 -5.47 -2.24
C LEU A 65 -4.12 -5.05 -3.72
N SER A 66 -3.63 -3.84 -4.02
CA SER A 66 -3.62 -3.28 -5.37
C SER A 66 -2.23 -3.36 -5.98
N THR A 67 -1.21 -2.86 -5.26
CA THR A 67 0.18 -2.95 -5.68
C THR A 67 1.10 -2.92 -4.47
N ALA A 68 2.31 -3.42 -4.64
CA ALA A 68 3.40 -3.15 -3.71
C ALA A 68 4.72 -3.17 -4.45
N GLU A 69 5.50 -2.12 -4.24
CA GLU A 69 6.61 -1.76 -5.09
C GLU A 69 7.76 -1.18 -4.26
N LEU A 70 8.98 -1.51 -4.68
CA LEU A 70 10.19 -0.86 -4.21
C LEU A 70 10.39 0.39 -5.06
N LEU A 71 10.35 1.54 -4.39
CA LEU A 71 10.54 2.85 -4.98
C LEU A 71 11.95 3.33 -4.66
N PHE A 72 12.68 3.72 -5.70
CA PHE A 72 14.00 4.33 -5.60
C PHE A 72 13.90 5.77 -6.09
N GLY A 73 14.48 6.73 -5.38
CA GLY A 73 14.56 8.11 -5.87
C GLY A 73 13.29 8.97 -5.69
N GLU A 74 13.37 10.21 -6.19
CA GLU A 74 12.52 11.36 -5.83
C GLU A 74 11.01 11.09 -5.90
N GLY A 75 10.25 11.66 -4.96
CA GLY A 75 8.79 11.78 -5.11
C GLY A 75 7.98 11.78 -3.82
N TYR A 76 8.43 11.05 -2.78
CA TYR A 76 7.66 10.89 -1.54
C TYR A 76 8.15 11.78 -0.38
N TYR A 77 9.42 12.20 -0.36
CA TYR A 77 10.00 13.06 0.68
C TYR A 77 10.80 14.27 0.15
N GLY A 78 10.65 14.62 -1.12
CA GLY A 78 11.30 15.78 -1.75
C GLY A 78 12.41 15.42 -2.73
N LYS A 79 13.11 16.45 -3.22
CA LYS A 79 14.18 16.31 -4.19
C LYS A 79 15.45 15.77 -3.52
N PHE A 80 16.07 14.74 -4.11
CA PHE A 80 17.37 14.24 -3.69
C PHE A 80 18.41 15.32 -3.98
N LYS A 81 19.37 15.50 -3.06
CA LYS A 81 20.51 16.39 -3.35
C LYS A 81 21.52 15.66 -4.22
N GLU A 82 22.19 16.41 -5.09
CA GLU A 82 23.28 15.89 -5.90
C GLU A 82 24.36 15.27 -4.98
N GLY A 83 24.63 13.98 -5.16
CA GLY A 83 25.56 13.21 -4.32
C GLY A 83 24.93 12.36 -3.20
N GLU A 84 23.62 12.40 -2.99
CA GLU A 84 22.92 11.47 -2.10
C GLU A 84 22.48 10.21 -2.88
N GLU A 85 22.75 9.03 -2.33
CA GLU A 85 22.24 7.78 -2.89
C GLU A 85 20.71 7.71 -2.74
N PRO A 86 19.97 7.31 -3.79
CA PRO A 86 18.53 7.16 -3.73
C PRO A 86 18.17 6.13 -2.65
N VAL A 87 17.53 6.60 -1.58
CA VAL A 87 17.14 5.71 -0.49
C VAL A 87 15.88 4.96 -0.88
N PRO A 88 15.88 3.63 -0.82
CA PRO A 88 14.76 2.86 -1.28
C PRO A 88 13.63 2.81 -0.25
N HIS A 89 12.41 2.86 -0.75
CA HIS A 89 11.17 2.87 0.01
C HIS A 89 10.31 1.69 -0.42
N VAL A 90 9.63 1.04 0.52
CA VAL A 90 8.58 0.08 0.16
C VAL A 90 7.24 0.81 0.27
N LEU A 91 6.49 0.81 -0.83
CA LEU A 91 5.12 1.28 -0.87
C LEU A 91 4.20 0.07 -0.95
N VAL A 92 3.27 -0.05 -0.01
CA VAL A 92 2.18 -1.04 -0.08
C VAL A 92 0.88 -0.29 -0.30
N GLU A 93 0.25 -0.46 -1.46
CA GLU A 93 -1.03 0.16 -1.81
C GLU A 93 -2.15 -0.87 -1.86
N MET A 94 -3.28 -0.48 -1.27
CA MET A 94 -4.47 -1.31 -1.16
C MET A 94 -5.70 -0.49 -1.51
N GLU A 95 -6.63 -1.08 -2.25
CA GLU A 95 -7.98 -0.55 -2.42
C GLU A 95 -8.84 -1.01 -1.24
N PHE A 96 -9.84 -0.24 -0.83
CA PHE A 96 -10.73 -0.64 0.26
C PHE A 96 -12.14 -0.08 0.11
N GLY A 97 -13.10 -0.69 0.80
CA GLY A 97 -14.51 -0.32 0.80
C GLY A 97 -15.23 -0.62 -0.51
N THR A 98 -16.24 0.20 -0.82
CA THR A 98 -17.06 0.09 -2.03
C THR A 98 -16.59 1.07 -3.10
N ARG A 99 -16.90 0.78 -4.37
CA ARG A 99 -16.68 1.75 -5.46
C ARG A 99 -17.46 3.04 -5.17
N SER A 100 -16.82 4.17 -5.43
CA SER A 100 -17.46 5.48 -5.47
C SER A 100 -18.47 5.57 -6.61
N GLU A 101 -19.24 6.66 -6.66
CA GLU A 101 -20.13 6.98 -7.78
C GLU A 101 -19.39 7.09 -9.14
N PHE A 102 -18.08 7.31 -9.10
CA PHE A 102 -17.21 7.37 -10.28
C PHE A 102 -16.66 6.01 -10.72
N GLY A 103 -17.03 4.92 -10.03
CA GLY A 103 -16.58 3.57 -10.33
C GLY A 103 -15.18 3.22 -9.79
N THR A 104 -14.55 4.10 -9.02
CA THR A 104 -13.21 3.93 -8.44
C THR A 104 -13.27 3.66 -6.95
N PHE A 105 -12.33 2.86 -6.41
CA PHE A 105 -12.21 2.62 -4.97
C PHE A 105 -11.39 3.72 -4.29
N ALA A 106 -11.59 3.87 -2.97
CA ALA A 106 -10.59 4.52 -2.13
C ALA A 106 -9.33 3.64 -2.05
N SER A 107 -8.16 4.26 -1.87
CA SER A 107 -6.93 3.52 -1.65
C SER A 107 -6.17 4.00 -0.42
N VAL A 108 -5.51 3.07 0.25
CA VAL A 108 -4.56 3.36 1.33
C VAL A 108 -3.18 2.93 0.88
N LYS A 109 -2.19 3.76 1.17
CA LYS A 109 -0.77 3.48 0.98
C LYS A 109 -0.07 3.48 2.32
N PHE A 110 0.74 2.46 2.56
CA PHE A 110 1.66 2.40 3.70
C PHE A 110 3.09 2.54 3.19
N LEU A 111 3.80 3.53 3.73
CA LEU A 111 5.16 3.85 3.32
C LEU A 111 6.15 3.40 4.39
N PHE A 112 7.18 2.67 3.95
CA PHE A 112 8.26 2.17 4.78
C PHE A 112 9.60 2.72 4.28
N HIS A 113 10.45 3.16 5.20
CA HIS A 113 11.74 3.76 4.91
C HIS A 113 12.72 3.49 6.06
N GLY A 114 13.99 3.21 5.75
CA GLY A 114 15.04 3.07 6.75
C GLY A 114 14.74 2.06 7.86
N GLY A 115 14.08 0.95 7.53
CA GLY A 115 13.73 -0.09 8.51
C GLY A 115 12.58 0.26 9.45
N LYS A 116 11.75 1.28 9.14
CA LYS A 116 10.57 1.64 9.93
C LYS A 116 9.39 2.09 9.05
N TYR A 117 8.18 1.90 9.56
CA TYR A 117 6.95 2.51 9.04
C TYR A 117 7.01 4.04 9.20
N GLN A 118 6.67 4.78 8.13
CA GLN A 118 6.73 6.25 8.12
C GLN A 118 5.37 6.93 8.14
N GLU A 119 4.45 6.51 7.27
CA GLU A 119 3.16 7.18 7.13
C GLU A 119 2.12 6.31 6.43
N ARG A 120 0.85 6.65 6.70
CA ARG A 120 -0.35 6.18 6.02
C ARG A 120 -0.85 7.32 5.14
N ILE A 121 -1.13 7.02 3.88
CA ILE A 121 -1.73 7.96 2.93
C ILE A 121 -3.07 7.37 2.48
N VAL A 122 -4.16 8.10 2.69
CA VAL A 122 -5.50 7.70 2.22
C VAL A 122 -5.88 8.57 1.04
N LEU A 123 -6.26 7.94 -0.07
CA LEU A 123 -6.74 8.56 -1.29
C LEU A 123 -8.25 8.32 -1.41
N THR A 124 -9.03 9.38 -1.29
CA THR A 124 -10.49 9.33 -1.41
C THR A 124 -10.93 9.86 -2.77
N PRO A 125 -11.69 9.10 -3.59
CA PRO A 125 -12.11 9.55 -4.90
C PRO A 125 -12.95 10.82 -4.83
N THR A 126 -12.61 11.81 -5.65
CA THR A 126 -13.38 13.05 -5.86
C THR A 126 -13.84 13.22 -7.31
N GLY A 127 -13.45 12.30 -8.18
CA GLY A 127 -13.85 12.25 -9.58
C GLY A 127 -13.36 10.97 -10.26
N PRO A 128 -13.58 10.82 -11.58
CA PRO A 128 -13.18 9.62 -12.33
C PRO A 128 -11.69 9.30 -12.22
N ASN A 129 -10.85 10.33 -12.17
CA ASN A 129 -9.39 10.20 -12.16
C ASN A 129 -8.74 11.12 -11.10
N THR A 130 -9.49 11.57 -10.09
CA THR A 130 -9.01 12.49 -9.07
C THR A 130 -9.31 11.99 -7.66
N TRP A 131 -8.38 12.22 -6.74
CA TRP A 131 -8.48 11.81 -5.34
C TRP A 131 -8.01 12.93 -4.42
N THR A 132 -8.69 13.15 -3.30
CA THR A 132 -8.15 13.91 -2.17
C THR A 132 -7.20 13.03 -1.37
N GLU A 133 -6.04 13.58 -1.04
CA GLU A 133 -4.98 12.92 -0.28
C GLU A 133 -4.99 13.36 1.18
N TYR A 134 -5.02 12.37 2.08
CA TYR A 134 -4.88 12.57 3.52
C TYR A 134 -3.67 11.79 4.02
N ARG A 135 -2.70 12.47 4.63
CA ARG A 135 -1.50 11.86 5.20
C ARG A 135 -1.56 11.80 6.72
N LYS A 136 -1.05 10.70 7.27
CA LYS A 136 -0.94 10.49 8.72
C LYS A 136 0.40 9.85 9.05
N SER A 137 1.23 10.56 9.81
CA SER A 137 2.40 9.96 10.46
C SER A 137 1.99 9.19 11.72
N PRO A 138 2.77 8.18 12.15
CA PRO A 138 2.46 7.36 13.31
C PRO A 138 2.14 8.19 14.55
N GLY A 139 0.98 7.94 15.16
CA GLY A 139 0.53 8.62 16.38
C GLY A 139 0.11 10.08 16.19
N LYS A 140 -0.04 10.55 14.95
CA LYS A 140 -0.57 11.88 14.62
C LYS A 140 -1.99 11.78 14.05
N SER A 141 -2.67 12.91 13.97
CA SER A 141 -3.95 13.02 13.24
C SER A 141 -3.71 13.10 11.73
N PRO A 142 -4.64 12.60 10.90
CA PRO A 142 -4.60 12.83 9.45
C PRO A 142 -4.63 14.32 9.09
N VAL A 143 -3.91 14.70 8.04
CA VAL A 143 -3.89 16.04 7.44
C VAL A 143 -4.19 15.92 5.95
N GLU A 144 -5.12 16.73 5.44
CA GLU A 144 -5.34 16.86 4.00
C GLU A 144 -4.13 17.55 3.35
N THR A 145 -3.49 16.89 2.40
CA THR A 145 -2.26 17.38 1.75
C THR A 145 -2.48 17.85 0.32
N GLY A 146 -3.64 17.54 -0.28
CA GLY A 146 -4.03 18.08 -1.58
C GLY A 146 -4.89 17.12 -2.40
N THR A 147 -4.93 17.37 -3.70
CA THR A 147 -5.61 16.52 -4.69
C THR A 147 -4.58 15.92 -5.64
N THR A 148 -4.72 14.63 -5.95
CA THR A 148 -3.88 13.92 -6.91
C THR A 148 -4.71 13.38 -8.07
N THR A 149 -4.11 13.33 -9.26
CA THR A 149 -4.71 12.79 -10.47
C THR A 149 -3.96 11.52 -10.85
N LYS A 150 -4.64 10.38 -10.91
CA LYS A 150 -4.07 9.15 -11.47
C LYS A 150 -4.53 9.00 -12.91
N LEU A 151 -3.59 8.82 -13.83
CA LEU A 151 -3.93 8.43 -15.20
C LEU A 151 -4.42 6.97 -15.21
N PRO A 152 -5.37 6.60 -16.09
CA PRO A 152 -5.76 5.21 -16.28
C PRO A 152 -4.53 4.37 -16.60
N ARG A 153 -4.37 3.24 -15.90
CA ARG A 153 -3.36 2.23 -16.23
C ARG A 153 -3.83 1.35 -17.38
#